data_AF-A0A957PDP2-F1
#
_entry.id   AF-A0A957PDP2-F1
#
_cell.length_a   1.000
_cell.length_b   1.000
_cell.length_c   1.000
_cell.angle_alpha   90.00
_cell.angle_beta   90.00
_cell.angle_gamma   90.00
#
_symmetry.space_group_name_H-M   'P 1'
#
loop_
_entity.id
_entity.type
_entity.pdbx_description
1 polymer ?
#
loop_
_entity_poly.entity_id
_entity_poly.type
_entity_poly.pdbx_seq_one_letter_code
_entity_poly.pdbx_strand_id
1 'polypeptide(L)'
;MKASEFDEKFDDDEIVLEHLALSQIRQPELATRRVNVDFPLWMVQALDREAKRLGVSRQSIIKLWLAERLESPGLQIRPVN
;
A
#
# COMPACT_ATOMS: atom_id res chain seq x y z
N MET A 1 9.71 -26.17 -11.56
CA MET A 1 9.54 -26.74 -12.92
C MET A 1 10.38 -25.95 -13.91
N LYS A 2 10.69 -26.52 -15.07
CA LYS A 2 11.29 -25.74 -16.16
C LYS A 2 10.21 -24.84 -16.78
N ALA A 3 10.60 -23.69 -17.33
CA ALA A 3 9.66 -22.73 -17.93
C ALA A 3 8.79 -23.38 -19.03
N SER A 4 9.39 -24.25 -19.86
CA SER A 4 8.68 -24.97 -20.91
C SER A 4 7.58 -25.90 -20.39
N GLU A 5 7.76 -26.50 -19.21
CA GLU A 5 6.76 -27.38 -18.59
C GLU A 5 5.64 -26.57 -17.89
N PHE A 6 5.88 -25.30 -17.60
CA PHE A 6 4.89 -24.40 -17.02
C PHE A 6 3.97 -23.84 -18.11
N ASP A 7 4.57 -23.41 -19.22
CA ASP A 7 3.84 -22.87 -20.37
C ASP A 7 2.87 -23.92 -20.96
N GLU A 8 3.33 -25.16 -21.15
CA GLU A 8 2.48 -26.26 -21.64
C GLU A 8 1.28 -26.54 -20.73
N LYS A 9 1.49 -26.55 -19.41
CA LYS A 9 0.40 -26.76 -18.43
C LYS A 9 -0.53 -25.56 -18.30
N PHE A 10 -0.03 -24.35 -18.51
CA PHE A 10 -0.85 -23.14 -18.49
C PHE A 10 -1.75 -23.08 -19.72
N ASP A 11 -1.23 -23.44 -20.90
CA ASP A 11 -1.99 -23.47 -22.15
C ASP A 11 -3.05 -24.60 -22.18
N ASP A 12 -2.83 -25.68 -21.42
CA ASP A 12 -3.78 -26.80 -21.25
C ASP A 12 -4.87 -26.53 -20.17
N ASP A 13 -5.06 -25.28 -19.74
CA ASP A 13 -6.00 -24.85 -18.69
C ASP A 13 -5.81 -25.57 -17.33
N GLU A 14 -4.63 -26.17 -17.08
CA GLU A 14 -4.33 -26.80 -15.80
C GLU A 14 -4.09 -25.74 -14.70
N ILE A 15 -4.46 -26.07 -13.45
CA ILE A 15 -4.27 -25.18 -12.29
C ILE A 15 -2.78 -25.11 -11.91
N VAL A 16 -2.02 -24.24 -12.58
CA VAL A 16 -0.59 -24.02 -12.32
C VAL A 16 -0.31 -23.14 -11.08
N LEU A 17 -1.37 -22.65 -10.42
CA LEU A 17 -1.29 -21.82 -9.19
C LEU A 17 -0.53 -22.50 -8.05
N GLU A 18 -0.59 -23.83 -7.96
CA GLU A 18 0.14 -24.62 -6.95
C GLU A 18 1.65 -24.65 -7.19
N HIS A 19 2.09 -24.32 -8.41
CA HIS A 19 3.49 -24.26 -8.81
C HIS A 19 4.05 -22.82 -8.79
N LEU A 20 3.16 -21.82 -8.70
CA LEU A 20 3.57 -20.45 -8.41
C LEU A 20 3.96 -20.37 -6.93
N ALA A 21 5.19 -19.93 -6.65
CA ALA A 21 5.63 -19.66 -5.29
C ALA A 21 4.96 -18.37 -4.76
N LEU A 22 3.64 -18.39 -4.56
CA LEU A 22 2.85 -17.24 -4.10
C LEU A 22 3.34 -16.71 -2.75
N SER A 23 3.91 -17.58 -1.92
CA SER A 23 4.57 -17.24 -0.65
C SER A 23 5.90 -16.47 -0.82
N GLN A 24 6.48 -16.47 -2.02
CA GLN A 24 7.69 -15.73 -2.39
C GLN A 24 7.39 -14.42 -3.13
N ILE A 25 6.10 -14.13 -3.40
CA ILE A 25 5.68 -12.83 -3.94
C ILE A 25 5.93 -11.79 -2.85
N ARG A 26 7.08 -11.13 -2.93
CA ARG A 26 7.33 -9.89 -2.19
C ARG A 26 6.51 -8.81 -2.85
N GLN A 27 5.49 -8.33 -2.16
CA GLN A 27 4.82 -7.08 -2.50
C GLN A 27 5.54 -5.96 -1.75
N PRO A 28 6.53 -5.27 -2.35
CA PRO A 28 7.19 -4.13 -1.71
C PRO A 28 6.17 -3.05 -1.29
N GLU A 29 5.07 -2.94 -2.03
CA GLU A 29 3.88 -2.11 -1.74
C GLU A 29 3.24 -2.39 -0.36
N LEU A 30 3.42 -3.60 0.21
CA LEU A 30 2.87 -3.98 1.52
C LEU A 30 3.84 -3.73 2.70
N ALA A 31 5.08 -3.33 2.43
CA ALA A 31 6.06 -3.09 3.47
C ALA A 31 5.71 -1.80 4.25
N THR A 32 5.14 -1.95 5.44
CA THR A 32 4.84 -0.81 6.33
C THR A 32 6.03 -0.49 7.22
N ARG A 33 6.45 0.77 7.24
CA ARG A 33 7.48 1.28 8.17
C ARG A 33 6.83 2.24 9.17
N ARG A 34 7.05 2.02 10.47
CA ARG A 34 6.60 2.95 11.50
C ARG A 34 7.47 4.22 11.48
N VAL A 35 6.83 5.37 11.48
CA VAL A 35 7.45 6.69 11.59
C VAL A 35 6.80 7.42 12.77
N ASN A 36 7.61 8.07 13.60
CA ASN A 36 7.13 8.91 14.70
C ASN A 36 7.19 10.38 14.25
N VAL A 37 6.12 11.12 14.52
CA VAL A 37 6.00 12.54 14.18
C VAL A 37 5.32 13.26 15.34
N ASP A 38 5.93 14.36 15.79
CA ASP A 38 5.34 15.24 16.78
C ASP A 38 4.52 16.34 16.08
N PHE A 39 3.34 16.62 16.62
CA PHE A 39 2.44 17.65 16.10
C PHE A 39 2.14 18.70 17.18
N PRO A 40 2.06 19.99 16.82
CA PRO A 40 1.55 21.01 17.73
C PRO A 40 0.12 20.69 18.19
N LEU A 41 -0.22 21.07 19.42
CA LEU A 41 -1.53 20.76 20.02
C LEU A 41 -2.71 21.23 19.16
N TRP A 42 -2.62 22.42 18.57
CA TRP A 42 -3.68 22.97 17.71
C TRP A 42 -3.94 22.08 16.48
N MET A 43 -2.89 21.45 15.94
CA MET A 43 -3.00 20.58 14.78
C MET A 43 -3.67 19.25 15.15
N VAL A 44 -3.31 18.67 16.30
CA VAL A 44 -3.96 17.46 16.82
C VAL A 44 -5.46 17.70 17.03
N GLN A 45 -5.82 18.84 17.63
CA GLN A 45 -7.22 19.21 17.85
C GLN A 45 -8.00 19.40 16.54
N ALA A 46 -7.36 19.99 15.52
CA ALA A 46 -7.97 20.13 14.20
C ALA A 46 -8.19 18.76 13.52
N LEU A 47 -7.19 17.88 13.58
CA LEU A 47 -7.27 16.51 13.06
C LEU A 47 -8.39 15.72 13.75
N ASP A 48 -8.52 15.83 15.08
CA ASP A 48 -9.56 15.14 15.85
C ASP A 48 -10.96 15.57 15.50
N ARG A 49 -11.16 16.89 15.32
CA ARG A 49 -12.45 17.43 14.90
C ARG A 49 -12.87 16.86 13.55
N GLU A 50 -11.92 16.77 12.63
CA GLU A 50 -12.19 16.28 11.28
C GLU A 50 -12.41 14.77 11.23
N ALA A 51 -11.60 14.00 11.95
CA ALA A 51 -11.80 12.56 12.10
C ALA A 51 -13.18 12.25 12.69
N LYS A 52 -13.61 13.01 13.71
CA LYS A 52 -14.94 12.89 14.30
C LYS A 52 -16.05 13.24 13.31
N ARG A 53 -15.88 14.32 12.54
CA ARG A 53 -16.86 14.76 11.53
C ARG A 53 -17.09 13.68 10.46
N LEU A 54 -16.02 12.99 10.07
CA LEU A 54 -16.05 11.94 9.04
C LEU A 54 -16.28 10.53 9.60
N GLY A 55 -16.32 10.37 10.93
CA GLY A 55 -16.53 9.07 11.57
C GLY A 55 -15.35 8.10 11.40
N VAL A 56 -14.13 8.62 11.23
CA VAL A 56 -12.92 7.83 10.99
C VAL A 56 -11.85 8.10 12.05
N SER A 57 -10.80 7.28 12.06
CA SER A 57 -9.66 7.49 12.96
C SER A 57 -8.79 8.67 12.52
N ARG A 58 -8.08 9.28 13.48
CA ARG A 58 -7.07 10.32 13.19
C ARG A 58 -6.01 9.83 12.19
N GLN A 59 -5.57 8.57 12.35
CA GLN A 59 -4.59 7.94 11.46
C GLN A 59 -5.10 7.82 10.02
N SER A 60 -6.40 7.57 9.84
CA SER A 60 -7.04 7.50 8.51
C SER A 60 -7.00 8.86 7.80
N ILE A 61 -7.30 9.96 8.51
CA ILE A 61 -7.22 11.32 7.97
C ILE A 61 -5.77 11.68 7.61
N ILE A 62 -4.83 11.39 8.52
CA ILE A 62 -3.39 11.66 8.27
C ILE A 62 -2.93 10.91 7.01
N LYS A 63 -3.28 9.62 6.88
CA LYS A 63 -2.92 8.81 5.71
C LYS A 63 -3.51 9.37 4.42
N LEU A 64 -4.80 9.71 4.42
CA LEU A 64 -5.50 10.24 3.24
C LEU A 64 -4.87 11.55 2.75
N TRP A 65 -4.70 12.53 3.65
CA TRP A 65 -4.13 13.82 3.27
C TRP A 65 -2.67 13.74 2.84
N LEU A 66 -1.88 12.85 3.47
CA LEU A 66 -0.51 12.59 2.99
C LEU A 66 -0.53 12.01 1.58
N ALA A 67 -1.39 11.01 1.30
CA ALA A 67 -1.50 10.42 -0.03
C ALA A 67 -1.86 11.48 -1.09
N GLU A 68 -2.89 12.29 -0.85
CA GLU A 68 -3.30 13.39 -1.75
C GLU A 68 -2.16 14.36 -2.08
N ARG A 69 -1.33 14.68 -1.08
CA ARG A 69 -0.17 15.58 -1.26
C ARG A 69 0.98 14.90 -1.99
N LEU A 70 1.20 13.60 -1.80
CA LEU A 70 2.24 12.83 -2.48
C LEU A 70 1.86 12.48 -3.92
N GLU A 71 0.57 12.36 -4.24
CA GLU A 71 0.08 12.12 -5.61
C GLU A 71 0.00 13.41 -6.45
N SER A 72 0.14 14.57 -5.83
CA SER A 72 0.11 15.86 -6.52
C SER A 72 1.27 15.98 -7.54
N PRO A 73 1.03 16.49 -8.77
CA PRO A 73 1.97 16.39 -9.91
C PRO A 73 3.40 16.93 -9.69
N GLY A 74 3.62 17.79 -8.68
CA GLY A 74 4.93 18.34 -8.34
C GLY A 74 5.85 17.39 -7.56
N LEU A 75 5.33 16.25 -7.08
CA LEU A 75 6.07 15.28 -6.29
C LEU A 75 5.83 13.88 -6.86
N GLN A 76 6.33 13.59 -8.07
CA GLN A 76 6.24 12.27 -8.68
C GLN A 76 7.11 11.25 -7.92
N ILE A 77 6.61 10.79 -6.77
CA ILE A 77 7.22 9.68 -6.04
C ILE A 77 6.70 8.41 -6.69
N ARG A 78 7.50 7.86 -7.62
CA ARG A 78 7.32 6.47 -8.02
C ARG A 78 7.70 5.57 -6.84
N PRO A 79 6.93 4.53 -6.51
CA PRO A 79 7.40 3.52 -5.58
C PRO A 79 8.74 2.99 -6.10
N VAL A 80 9.78 3.06 -5.25
CA VAL A 80 11.11 2.53 -5.58
C VAL A 80 11.01 1.01 -5.47
N ASN A 81 11.15 0.33 -6.60
CA ASN A 81 11.25 -1.14 -6.69
C ASN A 81 12.47 -1.67 -5.93
#